data_AF-A0A6J7SG24-F1
#
_entry.id   AF-A0A6J7SG24-F1
#
_cell.length_a   1.000
_cell.length_b   1.000
_cell.length_c   1.000
_cell.angle_alpha   90.00
_cell.angle_beta   90.00
_cell.angle_gamma   90.00
#
_symmetry.space_group_name_H-M   'P 1'
#
loop_
_entity.id
_entity.type
_entity.pdbx_description
1 polymer ?
#
loop_
_entity_poly.entity_id
_entity_poly.type
_entity_poly.pdbx_seq_one_letter_code
_entity_poly.pdbx_strand_id
1 'polypeptide(L)' 'MRVSKMTVYRLVHHGELTAVRVGRSFRVPEQAVHDYLRDSFVETA' A
#
# COMPACT_ATOMS: atom_id res chain seq x y z
N MET A 1 6.21 5.17 4.79
CA MET A 1 6.55 4.95 3.37
C MET A 1 6.51 6.28 2.60
N ARG A 2 7.58 6.69 1.91
CA ARG A 2 7.59 7.91 1.07
C ARG A 2 7.53 7.52 -0.41
N VAL A 3 6.33 7.53 -0.99
CA VAL A 3 6.11 7.15 -2.40
C VAL A 3 5.05 8.04 -3.04
N SER A 4 5.00 8.03 -4.37
CA SER A 4 3.96 8.73 -5.13
C SER A 4 2.59 8.08 -4.97
N LYS A 5 1.52 8.85 -5.18
CA LYS A 5 0.15 8.30 -5.25
C LYS A 5 0.01 7.25 -6.35
N MET A 6 0.74 7.38 -7.46
CA MET A 6 0.72 6.39 -8.54
C MET A 6 1.31 5.06 -8.12
N THR A 7 2.37 5.08 -7.29
CA THR A 7 2.93 3.86 -6.72
C THR A 7 1.90 3.16 -5.84
N VAL A 8 1.27 3.90 -4.91
CA VAL A 8 0.21 3.35 -4.05
C VAL A 8 -0.96 2.83 -4.89
N TYR A 9 -1.39 3.58 -5.91
CA TYR A 9 -2.46 3.18 -6.80
C TYR A 9 -2.16 1.83 -7.47
N ARG A 10 -0.95 1.67 -8.02
CA ARG A 10 -0.54 0.40 -8.64
C ARG A 10 -0.59 -0.75 -7.63
N LEU A 11 0.00 -0.59 -6.45
CA LEU A 11 -0.02 -1.62 -5.41
C LEU A 11 -1.45 -2.07 -5.05
N VAL A 12 -2.38 -1.12 -4.93
CA VAL A 12 -3.79 -1.42 -4.67
C VAL A 12 -4.43 -2.19 -5.84
N HIS A 13 -4.17 -1.78 -7.09
CA HIS A 13 -4.77 -2.42 -8.27
C HIS A 13 -4.14 -3.77 -8.60
N HIS A 14 -2.89 -4.01 -8.19
CA HIS A 14 -2.22 -5.31 -8.27
C HIS A 14 -2.62 -6.26 -7.13
N GLY A 15 -3.37 -5.78 -6.13
CA GLY A 15 -3.78 -6.56 -4.97
C GLY A 15 -2.67 -6.73 -3.91
N GLU A 16 -1.55 -6.03 -4.07
CA GLU A 16 -0.41 -6.08 -3.14
C GLU A 16 -0.64 -5.24 -1.88
N LEU A 17 -1.55 -4.27 -1.94
CA LEU A 17 -1.88 -3.40 -0.81
C LEU A 17 -3.37 -3.34 -0.57
N THR A 18 -3.79 -3.84 0.60
CA THR A 18 -5.19 -3.83 1.02
C THR A 18 -5.73 -2.40 1.12
N ALA A 19 -6.85 -2.14 0.46
CA ALA A 19 -7.50 -0.83 0.46
C ALA A 19 -9.02 -0.94 0.40
N VAL A 20 -9.69 0.11 0.89
CA VAL A 20 -11.15 0.27 0.84
C VAL A 20 -11.50 1.37 -0.16
N ARG A 21 -12.45 1.11 -1.06
CA ARG A 21 -12.94 2.12 -1.99
C ARG A 21 -13.96 3.02 -1.31
N VAL A 22 -13.70 4.33 -1.31
CA VAL A 22 -14.61 5.36 -0.79
C VAL A 22 -14.90 6.35 -1.91
N GLY A 23 -16.08 6.18 -2.52
CA GLY A 23 -16.45 6.90 -3.73
C GLY A 23 -15.49 6.64 -4.89
N ARG A 24 -14.82 7.70 -5.35
CA ARG A 24 -13.85 7.65 -6.47
C ARG A 24 -12.40 7.41 -6.03
N SER A 25 -12.14 7.33 -4.72
CA SER A 25 -10.79 7.21 -4.17
C SER A 25 -10.64 5.92 -3.38
N PHE A 26 -9.40 5.49 -3.19
CA PHE A 26 -9.05 4.41 -2.27
C PHE A 26 -8.55 4.98 -0.95
N ARG A 27 -8.89 4.31 0.15
CA ARG A 27 -8.36 4.54 1.49
C ARG A 27 -7.53 3.33 1.86
N VAL A 28 -6.28 3.55 2.20
CA VAL A 28 -5.38 2.51 2.68
C VAL A 28 -5.35 2.63 4.20
N PRO A 29 -5.83 1.62 4.95
CA PRO A 29 -5.70 1.58 6.40
C PRO A 29 -4.24 1.62 6.80
N GLU A 30 -3.92 2.26 7.93
CA GLU A 30 -2.55 2.35 8.42
C GLU A 30 -1.95 0.95 8.65
N GLN A 31 -2.74 0.03 9.22
CA GLN A 31 -2.33 -1.36 9.43
C GLN A 31 -1.89 -2.05 8.14
N ALA A 32 -2.61 -1.85 7.02
CA ALA A 32 -2.24 -2.45 5.75
C ALA A 32 -0.90 -1.93 5.22
N VAL A 33 -0.55 -0.68 5.50
CA VAL A 33 0.78 -0.14 5.18
C VAL A 33 1.84 -0.79 6.07
N HIS A 34 1.58 -0.95 7.36
CA HIS A 34 2.50 -1.61 8.27
C HIS A 34 2.70 -3.09 7.93
N ASP A 35 1.63 -3.81 7.57
CA ASP A 35 1.67 -5.20 7.11
C ASP A 35 2.51 -5.32 5.85
N TYR A 36 2.20 -4.51 4.82
CA TYR A 36 2.96 -4.47 3.58
C TYR A 36 4.45 -4.18 3.84
N LEU A 37 4.77 -3.20 4.71
CA LEU A 37 6.16 -2.89 5.03
C LEU A 37 6.83 -4.07 5.73
N ARG A 38 6.19 -4.70 6.72
CA ARG A 38 6.74 -5.88 7.41
C ARG A 38 7.04 -7.03 6.44
N ASP A 39 6.13 -7.30 5.51
CA ASP A 39 6.28 -8.39 4.54
C ASP A 39 7.28 -8.05 3.42
N SER A 40 7.42 -6.76 3.07
CA SER A 40 8.32 -6.29 1.99
C SER A 40 9.70 -5.86 2.46
N PHE A 41 9.97 -5.83 3.77
CA PHE A 41 11.31 -5.60 4.30
C PHE A 41 12.22 -6.79 3.95
N VAL A 42 12.88 -6.69 2.80
CA VAL A 42 14.17 -7.33 2.57
C VAL A 42 15.20 -6.44 3.25
N GLU A 43 15.89 -6.98 4.26
CA GLU A 43 17.05 -6.32 4.87
C GLU A 43 18.11 -6.11 3.78
N THR A 44 18.17 -4.90 3.21
CA THR A 44 19.30 -4.51 2.37
C THR A 44 20.45 -4.22 3.33
N ALA A 45 21.23 -5.26 3.64
CA ALA A 45 22.51 -5.19 4.33
C ALA A 45 23.57 -4.44 3.50
#